data_AF-A0A382NQ19-F1
#
_entry.id   AF-A0A382NQ19-F1
#
_cell.length_a   1.000
_cell.length_b   1.000
_cell.length_c   1.000
_cell.angle_alpha   90.00
_cell.angle_beta   90.00
_cell.angle_gamma   90.00
#
_symmetry.space_group_name_H-M   'P 1'
#
loop_
_entity.id
_entity.type
_entity.pdbx_description
1 polymer ?
#
loop_
_entity_poly.entity_id
_entity_poly.type
_entity_poly.pdbx_seq_one_letter_code
_entity_poly.pdbx_strand_id
1 'polypeptide(L)'
;MSDSPYNRTISCEPTLSDQDVIDFCRNGYLMLPSVVSDDINCRVLDYLDNADSTHEPTPIMKEDWFVDGVILNPRAAGAVRSLLGNNFTLPAIISNHRGPLPFSGQNWHRDGGSIYTPRLDYLQVFYIPEECTDKMGPTVILPGSHFMRTKA
;
A
#
# COMPACT_ATOMS: atom_id res chain seq x y z
N MET A 1 14.35 -19.88 8.93
CA MET A 1 13.70 -18.72 8.28
C MET A 1 12.39 -19.13 7.56
N SER A 2 11.74 -20.22 7.96
CA SER A 2 10.44 -20.67 7.41
C SER A 2 9.24 -19.96 8.05
N ASP A 3 9.39 -19.54 9.31
CA ASP A 3 8.25 -19.12 10.16
C ASP A 3 8.10 -17.60 10.23
N SER A 4 8.64 -16.87 9.26
CA SER A 4 8.35 -15.45 9.14
C SER A 4 6.88 -15.29 8.73
N PRO A 5 6.07 -14.49 9.43
CA PRO A 5 4.65 -14.31 9.08
C PRO A 5 4.45 -13.79 7.63
N TYR A 6 5.50 -13.24 7.02
CA TYR A 6 5.56 -12.75 5.64
C TYR A 6 5.67 -13.86 4.56
N ASN A 7 5.96 -15.10 4.95
CA ASN A 7 5.99 -16.24 4.02
C ASN A 7 4.60 -16.89 3.86
N ARG A 8 3.59 -16.42 4.60
CA ARG A 8 2.22 -16.92 4.46
C ARG A 8 1.59 -16.34 3.21
N THR A 9 1.09 -17.22 2.36
CA THR A 9 0.30 -16.83 1.20
C THR A 9 -1.16 -16.62 1.60
N ILE A 10 -1.79 -15.63 0.97
CA ILE A 10 -3.19 -15.27 1.16
C ILE A 10 -3.97 -15.64 -0.10
N SER A 11 -5.15 -16.21 0.11
CA SER A 11 -6.14 -16.41 -0.93
C SER A 11 -7.46 -15.83 -0.46
N CYS A 12 -8.04 -14.97 -1.28
CA CYS A 12 -9.33 -14.33 -1.08
C CYS A 12 -9.99 -14.14 -2.45
N GLU A 13 -11.24 -13.65 -2.45
CA GLU A 13 -11.96 -13.34 -3.69
C GLU A 13 -11.42 -12.06 -4.34
N PRO A 14 -11.28 -12.04 -5.68
CA PRO A 14 -10.95 -10.81 -6.40
C PRO A 14 -12.11 -9.82 -6.34
N THR A 15 -11.80 -8.52 -6.31
CA THR A 15 -12.85 -7.47 -6.23
C THR A 15 -12.80 -6.45 -7.36
N LEU A 16 -11.76 -6.45 -8.19
CA LEU A 16 -11.68 -5.56 -9.36
C LEU A 16 -12.48 -6.11 -10.53
N SER A 17 -13.16 -5.22 -11.25
CA SER A 17 -13.71 -5.50 -12.57
C SER A 17 -12.62 -5.51 -13.64
N ASP A 18 -12.95 -6.02 -14.83
CA ASP A 18 -12.06 -5.95 -16.00
C ASP A 18 -11.64 -4.51 -16.32
N GLN A 19 -12.55 -3.56 -16.16
CA GLN A 19 -12.27 -2.15 -16.41
C GLN A 19 -11.26 -1.59 -15.41
N ASP A 20 -11.40 -1.91 -14.13
CA ASP A 20 -10.45 -1.50 -13.10
C ASP A 20 -9.04 -2.06 -13.38
N VAL A 21 -8.95 -3.31 -13.83
CA VAL A 21 -7.68 -3.95 -14.22
C VAL A 21 -7.08 -3.24 -15.45
N ILE A 22 -7.88 -2.93 -16.46
CA ILE A 22 -7.43 -2.18 -17.64
C ILE A 22 -6.92 -0.79 -17.26
N ASP A 23 -7.61 -0.09 -16.36
CA ASP A 23 -7.22 1.24 -15.91
C ASP A 23 -5.94 1.20 -15.07
N PHE A 24 -5.76 0.18 -14.22
CA PHE A 24 -4.48 -0.06 -13.54
C PHE A 24 -3.36 -0.30 -14.55
N CYS A 25 -3.55 -1.18 -15.53
CA CYS A 25 -2.55 -1.46 -16.56
C CYS A 25 -2.16 -0.20 -17.35
N ARG A 26 -3.14 0.66 -17.67
CA ARG A 26 -2.93 1.92 -18.40
C ARG A 26 -2.19 2.96 -17.55
N ASN A 27 -2.64 3.17 -16.32
CA ASN A 27 -2.20 4.30 -15.50
C ASN A 27 -1.02 3.97 -14.60
N GLY A 28 -0.81 2.70 -14.26
CA GLY A 28 0.22 2.23 -13.33
C GLY A 28 -0.18 2.34 -11.86
N TYR A 29 -1.40 2.79 -11.56
CA TYR A 29 -1.95 2.88 -10.21
C TYR A 29 -3.48 2.80 -10.25
N LEU A 30 -4.07 2.52 -9.08
CA LEU A 30 -5.50 2.63 -8.82
C LEU A 30 -5.72 3.23 -7.43
N MET A 31 -6.88 3.82 -7.20
CA MET A 31 -7.26 4.36 -5.89
C MET A 31 -8.56 3.72 -5.42
N LEU A 32 -8.61 3.32 -4.15
CA LEU A 32 -9.81 2.77 -3.53
C LEU A 32 -10.26 3.71 -2.40
N PRO A 33 -11.15 4.68 -2.68
CA PRO A 33 -11.58 5.64 -1.68
C PRO A 33 -12.44 4.96 -0.61
N SER A 34 -12.27 5.38 0.65
CA SER A 34 -13.12 5.00 1.78
C SER A 34 -13.28 3.48 1.97
N VAL A 35 -12.21 2.72 1.78
CA VAL A 35 -12.21 1.25 1.97
C VAL A 35 -12.15 0.86 3.46
N VAL A 36 -11.34 1.59 4.23
CA VAL A 36 -11.15 1.35 5.65
C VAL A 36 -12.07 2.29 6.43
N SER A 37 -12.79 1.75 7.42
CA SER A 37 -13.72 2.50 8.26
C SER A 37 -13.01 3.53 9.14
N ASP A 38 -13.69 4.62 9.45
CA ASP A 38 -13.17 5.69 10.31
C ASP A 38 -12.69 5.19 11.67
N ASP A 39 -13.40 4.24 12.30
CA ASP A 39 -12.97 3.65 13.58
C ASP A 39 -11.58 3.01 13.50
N ILE A 40 -11.30 2.30 12.40
CA ILE A 40 -9.99 1.67 12.16
C ILE A 40 -8.96 2.74 11.81
N ASN A 41 -9.31 3.72 10.98
CA ASN A 41 -8.43 4.85 10.65
C ASN A 41 -7.98 5.59 11.91
N CYS A 42 -8.92 5.95 12.79
CA CYS A 42 -8.64 6.59 14.08
C CYS A 42 -7.74 5.72 14.96
N ARG A 43 -7.98 4.41 15.00
CA ARG A 43 -7.16 3.48 15.79
C ARG A 43 -5.74 3.34 15.25
N VAL A 44 -5.54 3.39 13.93
CA VAL A 44 -4.19 3.44 13.34
C VAL A 44 -3.48 4.72 13.74
N LEU A 45 -4.14 5.87 13.64
CA LEU A 45 -3.54 7.15 14.02
C LEU A 45 -3.12 7.15 15.50
N ASP A 46 -4.00 6.66 16.39
CA ASP A 46 -3.69 6.51 17.82
C ASP A 46 -2.49 5.59 18.07
N TYR A 47 -2.41 4.45 17.37
CA TYR A 47 -1.27 3.55 17.45
C TYR A 47 0.03 4.25 17.01
N LEU A 48 0.00 4.97 15.89
CA LEU A 48 1.18 5.67 15.36
C LEU A 48 1.63 6.84 16.26
N ASP A 49 0.69 7.48 16.96
CA ASP A 49 1.01 8.61 17.83
C ASP A 49 1.47 8.15 19.22
N ASN A 50 0.93 7.05 19.74
CA ASN A 50 1.10 6.66 21.15
C ASN A 50 1.88 5.35 21.37
N ALA A 51 1.89 4.43 20.41
CA ALA A 51 2.52 3.11 20.56
C ALA A 51 3.82 2.97 19.76
N ASP A 52 3.83 3.41 18.50
CA ASP A 52 5.00 3.31 17.63
C ASP A 52 5.05 4.46 16.62
N SER A 53 5.81 5.51 16.97
CA SER A 53 6.02 6.71 16.14
C SER A 53 7.23 6.61 15.22
N THR A 54 7.79 5.41 15.02
CA THR A 54 8.91 5.22 14.10
C THR A 54 8.47 5.34 12.64
N HIS A 55 9.45 5.48 11.74
CA HIS A 55 9.20 5.45 10.30
C HIS A 55 8.93 4.05 9.75
N GLU A 56 9.09 3.00 10.56
CA GLU A 56 8.84 1.62 10.16
C GLU A 56 8.08 0.86 11.27
N PRO A 57 6.81 1.21 11.53
CA PRO A 57 6.01 0.62 12.61
C PRO A 57 5.49 -0.77 12.27
N THR A 58 6.33 -1.61 11.65
CA THR A 58 6.03 -3.01 11.26
C THR A 58 5.43 -3.85 12.39
N PRO A 59 5.72 -3.66 13.70
CA PRO A 59 5.04 -4.39 14.77
C PRO A 59 3.51 -4.29 14.76
N ILE A 60 2.90 -3.26 14.14
CA ILE A 60 1.45 -3.14 13.96
C ILE A 60 0.84 -4.35 13.22
N MET A 61 1.62 -5.08 12.42
CA MET A 61 1.20 -6.32 11.76
C MET A 61 0.85 -7.46 12.72
N LYS A 62 1.13 -7.32 14.02
CA LYS A 62 0.71 -8.26 15.07
C LYS A 62 -0.69 -7.97 15.60
N GLU A 63 -1.26 -6.83 15.23
CA GLU A 63 -2.56 -6.38 15.68
C GLU A 63 -3.67 -6.90 14.75
N ASP A 64 -4.50 -7.82 15.22
CA ASP A 64 -5.57 -8.43 14.41
C ASP A 64 -6.51 -7.37 13.80
N TRP A 65 -6.82 -6.31 14.55
CA TRP A 65 -7.68 -5.22 14.06
C TRP A 65 -7.06 -4.46 12.88
N PHE A 66 -5.74 -4.35 12.81
CA PHE A 66 -5.04 -3.72 11.68
C PHE A 66 -4.97 -4.68 10.50
N VAL A 67 -4.62 -5.94 10.75
CA VAL A 67 -4.55 -6.96 9.72
C VAL A 67 -5.92 -7.15 9.07
N ASP A 68 -6.98 -7.35 9.85
CA ASP A 68 -8.32 -7.58 9.31
C ASP A 68 -8.96 -6.30 8.74
N GLY A 69 -8.78 -5.17 9.43
CA GLY A 69 -9.42 -3.90 9.06
C GLY A 69 -8.77 -3.17 7.88
N VAL A 70 -7.46 -3.36 7.70
CA VAL A 70 -6.65 -2.64 6.67
C VAL A 70 -6.05 -3.63 5.66
N ILE A 71 -5.16 -4.51 6.11
CA ILE A 71 -4.35 -5.36 5.21
C ILE A 71 -5.19 -6.38 4.45
N LEU A 72 -6.12 -7.04 5.15
CA LEU A 72 -7.02 -8.07 4.66
C LEU A 72 -8.45 -7.55 4.47
N ASN A 73 -8.64 -6.23 4.47
CA ASN A 73 -9.93 -5.65 4.11
C ASN A 73 -10.39 -6.21 2.76
N PRO A 74 -11.63 -6.72 2.61
CA PRO A 74 -12.07 -7.43 1.41
C PRO A 74 -11.82 -6.66 0.11
N ARG A 75 -12.00 -5.33 0.10
CA ARG A 75 -11.78 -4.52 -1.10
C ARG A 75 -10.31 -4.26 -1.38
N ALA A 76 -9.48 -4.09 -0.35
CA ALA A 76 -8.05 -3.86 -0.52
C ALA A 76 -7.32 -5.16 -0.92
N ALA A 77 -7.49 -6.22 -0.13
CA ALA A 77 -6.90 -7.53 -0.41
C ALA A 77 -7.47 -8.14 -1.70
N GLY A 78 -8.76 -7.95 -1.97
CA GLY A 78 -9.39 -8.37 -3.21
C GLY A 78 -8.82 -7.65 -4.44
N ALA A 79 -8.42 -6.38 -4.30
CA ALA A 79 -7.76 -5.66 -5.38
C ALA A 79 -6.33 -6.16 -5.65
N VAL A 80 -5.56 -6.38 -4.58
CA VAL A 80 -4.24 -7.02 -4.66
C VAL A 80 -4.37 -8.40 -5.31
N ARG A 81 -5.36 -9.19 -4.90
CA ARG A 81 -5.69 -10.50 -5.47
C ARG A 81 -6.03 -10.44 -6.95
N SER A 82 -6.83 -9.46 -7.38
CA SER A 82 -7.17 -9.30 -8.80
C SER A 82 -5.94 -9.06 -9.66
N LEU A 83 -4.93 -8.36 -9.13
CA LEU A 83 -3.74 -7.94 -9.87
C LEU A 83 -2.58 -8.95 -9.80
N LEU A 84 -2.23 -9.42 -8.61
CA LEU A 84 -1.11 -10.35 -8.40
C LEU A 84 -1.49 -11.83 -8.59
N GLY A 85 -2.79 -12.12 -8.62
CA GLY A 85 -3.28 -13.50 -8.63
C GLY A 85 -3.41 -14.11 -7.25
N ASN A 86 -3.75 -15.39 -7.22
CA ASN A 86 -3.89 -16.17 -5.99
C ASN A 86 -2.53 -16.34 -5.28
N ASN A 87 -2.56 -16.55 -3.96
CA ASN A 87 -1.40 -16.86 -3.14
C ASN A 87 -0.36 -15.73 -3.05
N PHE A 88 -0.81 -14.47 -3.02
CA PHE A 88 0.08 -13.34 -2.75
C PHE A 88 0.54 -13.33 -1.28
N THR A 89 1.69 -12.73 -1.01
CA THR A 89 2.24 -12.61 0.35
C THR A 89 1.93 -11.24 0.94
N LEU A 90 1.86 -11.18 2.27
CA LEU A 90 1.73 -9.92 3.00
C LEU A 90 3.03 -9.11 2.97
N PRO A 91 2.97 -7.77 3.15
CA PRO A 91 4.16 -6.93 3.17
C PRO A 91 5.09 -7.33 4.32
N ALA A 92 6.40 -7.33 4.03
CA ALA A 92 7.44 -7.62 5.03
C ALA A 92 7.72 -6.45 5.96
N ILE A 93 7.39 -5.23 5.53
CA ILE A 93 7.59 -3.98 6.26
C ILE A 93 6.36 -3.07 6.11
N ILE A 94 6.09 -2.26 7.13
CA ILE A 94 5.15 -1.14 7.06
C ILE A 94 5.94 0.14 7.24
N SER A 95 5.79 1.09 6.31
CA SER A 95 6.47 2.39 6.37
C SER A 95 5.49 3.49 6.74
N ASN A 96 5.91 4.36 7.66
CA ASN A 96 5.15 5.53 8.09
C ASN A 96 5.82 6.81 7.59
N HIS A 97 5.10 7.50 6.70
CA HIS A 97 5.54 8.76 6.10
C HIS A 97 4.93 10.00 6.79
N ARG A 98 4.20 9.84 7.90
CA ARG A 98 3.76 10.97 8.73
C ARG A 98 4.97 11.62 9.41
N GLY A 99 4.93 12.94 9.53
CA GLY A 99 6.02 13.71 10.12
C GLY A 99 5.63 15.17 10.36
N PRO A 100 6.46 15.92 11.11
CA PRO A 100 6.20 17.33 11.35
C PRO A 100 6.26 18.12 10.05
N LEU A 101 5.38 19.11 9.90
CA LEU A 101 5.38 20.04 8.79
C LEU A 101 6.13 21.34 9.14
N PRO A 102 6.93 21.91 8.23
CA PRO A 102 7.21 21.41 6.88
C PRO A 102 8.20 20.23 6.88
N PHE A 103 7.97 19.26 6.00
CA PHE A 103 8.87 18.14 5.77
C PHE A 103 9.54 18.27 4.39
N SER A 104 10.81 17.87 4.27
CA SER A 104 11.46 17.80 2.96
C SER A 104 10.95 16.57 2.22
N GLY A 105 10.12 16.78 1.20
CA GLY A 105 9.57 15.69 0.40
C GLY A 105 10.64 14.87 -0.32
N GLN A 106 10.26 13.67 -0.76
CA GLN A 106 11.12 12.84 -1.60
C GLN A 106 11.21 13.41 -3.02
N ASN A 107 12.37 13.25 -3.66
CA ASN A 107 12.53 13.54 -5.09
C ASN A 107 11.80 12.50 -5.95
N TRP A 108 11.57 12.80 -7.22
CA TRP A 108 11.10 11.81 -8.19
C TRP A 108 12.03 10.60 -8.21
N HIS A 109 11.46 9.42 -8.00
CA HIS A 109 12.20 8.17 -8.01
C HIS A 109 11.27 7.01 -8.39
N ARG A 110 11.86 5.82 -8.46
CA ARG A 110 11.12 4.55 -8.44
C ARG A 110 11.48 3.83 -7.17
N ASP A 111 10.51 3.14 -6.59
CA ASP A 111 10.76 2.35 -5.39
C ASP A 111 11.83 1.28 -5.63
N GLY A 112 12.58 0.98 -4.57
CA GLY A 112 13.60 -0.07 -4.58
C GLY A 112 13.01 -1.41 -5.01
N GLY A 113 13.79 -2.20 -5.76
CA GLY A 113 13.32 -3.48 -6.28
C GLY A 113 12.43 -3.37 -7.54
N SER A 114 12.27 -2.18 -8.11
CA SER A 114 11.63 -2.01 -9.43
C SER A 114 12.38 -2.80 -10.52
N ILE A 115 11.72 -3.80 -11.09
CA ILE A 115 12.25 -4.61 -12.20
C ILE A 115 11.50 -4.23 -13.48
N TYR A 116 12.24 -4.00 -14.57
CA TYR A 116 11.66 -3.80 -15.89
C TYR A 116 11.20 -5.13 -16.49
N THR A 117 9.95 -5.50 -16.20
CA THR A 117 9.33 -6.74 -16.68
C THR A 117 7.88 -6.47 -17.09
N PRO A 118 7.33 -7.22 -18.07
CA PRO A 118 5.89 -7.21 -18.33
C PRO A 118 5.08 -7.94 -17.25
N ARG A 119 5.74 -8.67 -16.33
CA ARG A 119 5.07 -9.34 -15.22
C ARG A 119 4.79 -8.38 -14.07
N LEU A 120 3.62 -8.50 -13.47
CA LEU A 120 3.30 -7.83 -12.22
C LEU A 120 3.58 -8.78 -11.05
N ASP A 121 4.81 -8.73 -10.54
CA ASP A 121 5.27 -9.62 -9.46
C ASP A 121 5.18 -8.94 -8.08
N TYR A 122 4.98 -7.62 -8.02
CA TYR A 122 4.93 -6.83 -6.79
C TYR A 122 4.03 -5.60 -6.93
N LEU A 123 3.38 -5.19 -5.83
CA LEU A 123 2.59 -3.97 -5.72
C LEU A 123 3.02 -3.17 -4.49
N GLN A 124 3.14 -1.86 -4.66
CA GLN A 124 3.17 -0.95 -3.52
C GLN A 124 1.74 -0.51 -3.20
N VAL A 125 1.35 -0.69 -1.93
CA VAL A 125 0.01 -0.33 -1.45
C VAL A 125 0.14 0.81 -0.47
N PHE A 126 -0.45 1.94 -0.80
CA PHE A 126 -0.50 3.11 0.07
C PHE A 126 -1.84 3.13 0.81
N TYR A 127 -1.76 3.24 2.13
CA TYR A 127 -2.92 3.42 2.99
C TYR A 127 -2.86 4.82 3.61
N ILE A 128 -3.92 5.59 3.39
CA ILE A 128 -4.01 7.01 3.79
C ILE A 128 -5.12 7.10 4.85
N PRO A 129 -4.78 6.98 6.16
CA PRO A 129 -5.77 6.92 7.25
C PRO A 129 -6.38 8.27 7.62
N GLU A 130 -5.82 9.38 7.13
CA GLU A 130 -6.29 10.74 7.43
C GLU A 130 -6.38 11.57 6.16
N GLU A 131 -7.09 12.69 6.21
CA GLU A 131 -7.15 13.62 5.08
C GLU A 131 -5.74 14.08 4.69
N CYS A 132 -5.38 13.90 3.41
CA CYS A 132 -4.08 14.32 2.87
C CYS A 132 -4.27 15.54 1.96
N THR A 133 -4.02 16.72 2.51
CA THR A 133 -4.13 17.99 1.77
C THR A 133 -2.85 18.31 0.98
N ASP A 134 -2.93 19.18 -0.03
CA ASP A 134 -1.77 19.63 -0.81
C ASP A 134 -0.63 20.19 0.07
N LYS A 135 -0.98 20.83 1.19
CA LYS A 135 -0.01 21.42 2.14
C LYS A 135 0.76 20.37 2.94
N MET A 136 0.25 19.14 3.02
CA MET A 136 0.89 18.03 3.72
C MET A 136 1.93 17.31 2.85
N GLY A 137 2.02 17.66 1.55
CA GLY A 137 2.94 17.03 0.62
C GLY A 137 2.50 15.62 0.22
N PRO A 138 1.35 15.47 -0.47
CA PRO A 138 0.84 14.16 -0.86
C PRO A 138 1.80 13.42 -1.78
N THR A 139 1.70 12.09 -1.80
CA THR A 139 2.37 11.27 -2.82
C THR A 139 1.85 11.64 -4.19
N VAL A 140 2.75 11.97 -5.11
CA VAL A 140 2.42 12.27 -6.50
C VAL A 140 2.97 11.14 -7.38
N ILE A 141 2.10 10.59 -8.23
CA ILE A 141 2.45 9.55 -9.21
C ILE A 141 2.34 10.16 -10.60
N LEU A 142 3.32 9.91 -11.46
CA LEU A 142 3.23 10.23 -12.90
C LEU A 142 2.54 9.06 -13.63
N PRO A 143 1.28 9.23 -14.10
CA PRO A 143 0.55 8.12 -14.73
C PRO A 143 1.26 7.58 -15.98
N GLY A 144 1.28 6.26 -16.14
CA GLY A 144 1.90 5.58 -17.28
C GLY A 144 3.44 5.49 -17.21
N SER A 145 4.07 6.06 -16.18
CA SER A 145 5.53 6.08 -16.06
C SER A 145 6.17 4.69 -15.86
N HIS A 146 5.39 3.69 -15.45
CA HIS A 146 5.82 2.29 -15.36
C HIS A 146 6.22 1.70 -16.73
N PHE A 147 5.71 2.25 -17.84
CA PHE A 147 6.15 1.86 -19.19
C PHE A 147 7.49 2.46 -19.61
N MET A 148 7.89 3.59 -19.02
CA MET A 148 9.13 4.25 -19.38
C MET A 148 10.31 3.42 -18.88
N ARG A 149 11.34 3.22 -19.72
CA ARG A 149 12.59 2.52 -19.35
C ARG A 149 13.73 3.51 -19.21
N THR A 150 13.53 4.54 -18.41
CA THR A 150 14.55 5.56 -18.14
C THR A 150 15.08 5.35 -16.73
N LYS A 151 16.40 5.50 -16.55
CA LYS A 151 16.95 5.63 -15.20
C LYS A 151 16.39 6.93 -14.62
N ALA A 152 15.88 6.85 -13.39
CA ALA A 152 15.59 8.03 -12.59
C ALA A 152 16.88 8.83 -12.38
#